data_AF-Q233C4-F1
#
_entry.id   AF-Q233C4-F1
#
_cell.length_a   1.000
_cell.length_b   1.000
_cell.length_c   1.000
_cell.angle_alpha   90.00
_cell.angle_beta   90.00
_cell.angle_gamma   90.00
#
_symmetry.space_group_name_H-M   'P 1'
#
loop_
_entity.id
_entity.type
_entity.pdbx_description
1 polymer ?
#
loop_
_entity_poly.entity_id
_entity_poly.type
_entity_poly.pdbx_seq_one_letter_code
_entity_poly.pdbx_strand_id
1 'polypeptide(L)'
;MRQKSGLFDLQDKLFNFLQLFKSLILTSQIINKVKKQIQNKKLSIFLIEKQTNKLINQLKIFTFHYLKKIFGKNIRNKMTENIELFYKVEEFVSLPLQLYTDVGIKLKGYDLEAQDLLELGKALASCSNLQTLLLQVNFTQIGDQGIQFLDYGLSSCTNLSNLTMILNNNLVGNQGAYSISSGLKKCLNIQNLMLNIGSNQIGDQGIQYIGSAIEALPNLSQLELQSDLNLIRKKGVVDLGTCLSNSINLNSLKLSLIDNKILLSDPSSLGFSFLKCPYLQTLELKFQVESENYVIGNQIDLLDQDDAFINCPNLLNLEFKFMQNEYFVLLELYNLQFFNQLIFISHQAYFKTIFLFFQ
;
A
#
# COMPACT_ATOMS: atom_id res chain seq x y z
N MET A 1 -40.59 6.38 -28.31
CA MET A 1 -40.11 4.98 -28.45
C MET A 1 -38.66 4.80 -27.97
N ARG A 2 -38.31 5.18 -26.73
CA ARG A 2 -36.97 4.92 -26.15
C ARG A 2 -36.97 4.47 -24.68
N GLN A 3 -38.13 4.23 -24.06
CA GLN A 3 -38.24 3.67 -22.70
C GLN A 3 -38.64 2.19 -22.66
N LYS A 4 -38.93 1.56 -23.81
CA LYS A 4 -39.30 0.12 -23.85
C LYS A 4 -38.10 -0.84 -23.88
N SER A 5 -36.88 -0.40 -24.24
CA SER A 5 -35.72 -1.29 -24.37
C SER A 5 -35.09 -1.72 -23.04
N GLY A 6 -35.23 -0.93 -21.96
CA GLY A 6 -34.70 -1.29 -20.63
C GLY A 6 -35.57 -2.29 -19.86
N LEU A 7 -36.88 -2.33 -20.13
CA LEU A 7 -37.81 -3.26 -19.47
C LEU A 7 -37.67 -4.70 -20.01
N PHE A 8 -37.43 -4.86 -21.31
CA PHE A 8 -37.18 -6.17 -21.93
C PHE A 8 -35.88 -6.80 -21.42
N ASP A 9 -34.80 -6.02 -21.30
CA ASP A 9 -33.52 -6.48 -20.76
C ASP A 9 -33.63 -6.88 -19.26
N LEU A 10 -34.48 -6.20 -18.48
CA LEU A 10 -34.75 -6.59 -17.10
C LEU A 10 -35.59 -7.88 -17.01
N GLN A 11 -36.57 -8.06 -17.89
CA GLN A 11 -37.41 -9.27 -17.94
C GLN A 11 -36.61 -10.50 -18.36
N ASP A 12 -35.71 -10.38 -19.34
CA ASP A 12 -34.84 -11.48 -19.77
C ASP A 12 -33.82 -11.85 -18.68
N LYS A 13 -33.29 -10.85 -17.95
CA LYS A 13 -32.43 -11.08 -16.78
C LYS A 13 -33.18 -11.76 -15.63
N LEU A 14 -34.43 -11.37 -15.38
CA LEU A 14 -35.28 -11.97 -14.34
C LEU A 14 -35.73 -13.39 -14.72
N PHE A 15 -35.98 -13.63 -16.01
CA PHE A 15 -36.30 -14.96 -16.55
C PHE A 15 -35.09 -15.90 -16.45
N ASN A 16 -33.90 -15.44 -16.83
CA ASN A 16 -32.66 -16.21 -16.68
C ASN A 16 -32.33 -16.46 -15.20
N PHE A 17 -32.55 -15.48 -14.32
CA PHE A 17 -32.44 -15.64 -12.88
C PHE A 17 -33.39 -16.72 -12.34
N LEU A 18 -34.65 -16.74 -12.78
CA LEU A 18 -35.64 -17.77 -12.37
C LEU A 18 -35.28 -19.16 -12.89
N GLN A 19 -34.71 -19.28 -14.10
CA GLN A 19 -34.22 -20.56 -14.63
C GLN A 19 -33.00 -21.07 -13.86
N LEU A 20 -32.09 -20.18 -13.46
CA LEU A 20 -30.94 -20.52 -12.64
C LEU A 20 -31.35 -20.86 -11.19
N PHE A 21 -32.33 -20.15 -10.65
CA PHE A 21 -32.89 -20.45 -9.32
C PHE A 21 -33.57 -21.82 -9.32
N LYS A 22 -34.27 -22.17 -10.41
CA LYS A 22 -34.79 -23.53 -10.63
C LYS A 22 -33.67 -24.57 -10.71
N SER A 23 -32.55 -24.30 -11.37
CA SER A 23 -31.42 -25.25 -11.44
C SER A 23 -30.68 -25.40 -10.10
N LEU A 24 -30.62 -24.35 -9.27
CA LEU A 24 -30.13 -24.37 -7.89
C LEU A 24 -31.04 -25.18 -6.96
N ILE A 25 -32.36 -25.05 -7.12
CA ILE A 25 -33.33 -25.91 -6.41
C ILE A 25 -33.19 -27.36 -6.86
N LEU A 26 -33.03 -27.60 -8.17
CA LEU A 26 -32.86 -28.94 -8.73
C LEU A 26 -31.57 -29.61 -8.22
N THR A 27 -30.46 -28.88 -8.15
CA THR A 27 -29.20 -29.36 -7.58
C THR A 27 -29.32 -29.63 -6.08
N SER A 28 -29.99 -28.77 -5.31
CA SER A 28 -30.33 -29.04 -3.89
C SER A 28 -31.18 -30.30 -3.72
N GLN A 29 -32.16 -30.52 -4.59
CA GLN A 29 -33.00 -31.74 -4.58
C GLN A 29 -32.22 -33.00 -4.97
N ILE A 30 -31.31 -32.92 -5.96
CA ILE A 30 -30.40 -34.00 -6.34
C ILE A 30 -29.45 -34.32 -5.17
N ILE A 31 -28.89 -33.30 -4.51
CA ILE A 31 -28.03 -33.43 -3.33
C ILE A 31 -28.78 -34.12 -2.19
N ASN A 32 -30.04 -33.74 -1.93
CA ASN A 32 -30.85 -34.38 -0.90
C ASN A 32 -31.20 -35.83 -1.27
N LYS A 33 -31.48 -36.13 -2.54
CA LYS A 33 -31.67 -37.51 -3.02
C LYS A 33 -30.40 -38.36 -2.85
N VAL A 34 -29.25 -37.81 -3.21
CA VAL A 34 -27.94 -38.47 -3.08
C VAL A 34 -27.59 -38.71 -1.61
N LYS A 35 -27.79 -37.72 -0.73
CA LYS A 35 -27.64 -37.88 0.74
C LYS A 35 -28.55 -38.99 1.30
N LYS A 36 -29.80 -39.05 0.85
CA LYS A 36 -30.79 -40.06 1.28
C LYS A 36 -30.43 -41.47 0.76
N GLN A 37 -29.83 -41.59 -0.42
CA GLN A 37 -29.33 -42.85 -0.96
C GLN A 37 -28.01 -43.31 -0.30
N ILE A 38 -27.17 -42.38 0.16
CA ILE A 38 -25.87 -42.67 0.82
C ILE A 38 -26.04 -43.17 2.25
N GLN A 39 -27.09 -42.75 2.98
CA GLN A 39 -27.40 -43.25 4.34
C GLN A 39 -27.53 -44.78 4.44
N ASN A 40 -27.71 -45.48 3.32
CA ASN A 40 -27.93 -46.92 3.27
C ASN A 40 -26.67 -47.80 3.09
N LYS A 41 -25.44 -47.26 2.99
CA LYS A 41 -24.22 -48.10 2.85
C LYS A 41 -23.03 -47.55 3.66
N LYS A 42 -22.67 -48.23 4.74
CA LYS A 42 -21.93 -47.68 5.90
C LYS A 42 -20.39 -47.59 5.86
N LEU A 43 -19.68 -47.91 4.76
CA LEU A 43 -18.20 -47.92 4.79
C LEU A 43 -17.47 -46.99 3.81
N SER A 44 -18.14 -46.41 2.80
CA SER A 44 -17.55 -45.44 1.87
C SER A 44 -17.91 -43.97 2.21
N ILE A 45 -18.64 -43.75 3.30
CA ILE A 45 -19.31 -42.49 3.64
C ILE A 45 -18.30 -41.36 3.91
N PHE A 46 -17.22 -41.60 4.67
CA PHE A 46 -16.30 -40.53 5.09
C PHE A 46 -15.50 -39.91 3.92
N LEU A 47 -14.98 -40.73 3.01
CA LEU A 47 -14.24 -40.25 1.83
C LEU A 47 -15.17 -39.53 0.85
N ILE A 48 -16.38 -40.06 0.67
CA ILE A 48 -17.40 -39.45 -0.20
C ILE A 48 -17.91 -38.14 0.41
N GLU A 49 -18.13 -38.05 1.72
CA GLU A 49 -18.51 -36.82 2.43
C GLU A 49 -17.42 -35.75 2.34
N LYS A 50 -16.15 -36.15 2.49
CA LYS A 50 -15.02 -35.23 2.34
C LYS A 50 -14.93 -34.68 0.91
N GLN A 51 -15.09 -35.53 -0.10
CA GLN A 51 -15.09 -35.11 -1.51
C GLN A 51 -16.32 -34.27 -1.87
N THR A 52 -17.51 -34.63 -1.38
CA THR A 52 -18.74 -33.85 -1.61
C THR A 52 -18.69 -32.51 -0.91
N ASN A 53 -18.17 -32.41 0.31
CA ASN A 53 -17.99 -31.12 0.99
C ASN A 53 -16.97 -30.22 0.27
N LYS A 54 -15.88 -30.80 -0.27
CA LYS A 54 -14.93 -30.07 -1.11
C LYS A 54 -15.60 -29.53 -2.38
N LEU A 55 -16.41 -30.35 -3.05
CA LEU A 55 -17.16 -29.96 -4.25
C LEU A 55 -18.24 -28.91 -3.94
N ILE A 56 -18.92 -29.03 -2.79
CA ILE A 56 -19.92 -28.06 -2.31
C ILE A 56 -19.28 -26.71 -2.04
N ASN A 57 -18.10 -26.67 -1.41
CA ASN A 57 -17.40 -25.41 -1.17
C ASN A 57 -16.93 -24.78 -2.49
N GLN A 58 -16.41 -25.57 -3.43
CA GLN A 58 -16.08 -25.09 -4.78
C GLN A 58 -17.31 -24.53 -5.52
N LEU A 59 -18.45 -25.22 -5.44
CA LEU A 59 -19.70 -24.76 -6.04
C LEU A 59 -20.23 -23.49 -5.36
N LYS A 60 -20.17 -23.38 -4.02
CA LYS A 60 -20.57 -22.17 -3.29
C LYS A 60 -19.73 -20.96 -3.69
N ILE A 61 -18.41 -21.13 -3.78
CA ILE A 61 -17.47 -20.09 -4.21
C ILE A 61 -17.76 -19.67 -5.67
N PHE A 62 -17.93 -20.65 -6.56
CA PHE A 62 -18.28 -20.38 -7.96
C PHE A 62 -19.62 -19.64 -8.09
N THR A 63 -20.63 -20.05 -7.33
CA THR A 63 -21.97 -19.43 -7.36
C THR A 63 -21.92 -18.02 -6.79
N PHE A 64 -21.20 -17.81 -5.68
CA PHE A 64 -20.99 -16.50 -5.08
C PHE A 64 -20.31 -15.53 -6.07
N HIS A 65 -19.24 -15.95 -6.74
CA HIS A 65 -18.56 -15.11 -7.74
C HIS A 65 -19.40 -14.86 -9.00
N TYR A 66 -20.14 -15.86 -9.48
CA TYR A 66 -21.05 -15.68 -10.61
C TYR A 66 -22.17 -14.67 -10.29
N LEU A 67 -22.75 -14.76 -9.09
CA LEU A 67 -23.73 -13.80 -8.60
C LEU A 67 -23.10 -12.40 -8.43
N LYS A 68 -21.89 -12.29 -7.88
CA LYS A 68 -21.17 -11.01 -7.75
C LYS A 68 -20.83 -10.38 -9.10
N LYS A 69 -20.52 -11.17 -10.13
CA LYS A 69 -20.29 -10.72 -11.52
C LYS A 69 -21.55 -10.16 -12.18
N ILE A 70 -22.71 -10.74 -11.88
CA ILE A 70 -24.01 -10.31 -12.44
C ILE A 70 -24.60 -9.12 -11.68
N PHE A 71 -24.56 -9.14 -10.35
CA PHE A 71 -25.22 -8.13 -9.50
C PHE A 71 -24.30 -6.98 -9.07
N GLY A 72 -22.97 -7.19 -9.06
CA GLY A 72 -21.99 -6.21 -8.55
C GLY A 72 -21.70 -5.02 -9.47
N LYS A 73 -22.29 -4.95 -10.67
CA LYS A 73 -22.09 -3.81 -11.60
C LYS A 73 -22.98 -2.59 -11.30
N ASN A 74 -24.07 -2.73 -10.55
CA ASN A 74 -25.09 -1.67 -10.43
C ASN A 74 -25.08 -0.87 -9.11
N ILE A 75 -24.04 -1.00 -8.28
CA ILE A 75 -23.86 -0.18 -7.06
C ILE A 75 -22.41 0.33 -7.00
N ARG A 76 -21.96 1.10 -8.00
CA ARG A 76 -20.58 1.62 -8.01
C ARG A 76 -20.56 3.10 -8.31
N ASN A 77 -20.29 3.92 -7.29
CA ASN A 77 -19.97 5.33 -7.44
C ASN A 77 -18.81 5.72 -6.50
N LYS A 78 -17.79 6.33 -7.12
CA LYS A 78 -16.65 7.12 -6.57
C LYS A 78 -15.49 6.36 -5.89
N MET A 79 -14.40 6.23 -6.67
CA MET A 79 -12.97 6.22 -6.31
C MET A 79 -12.61 5.73 -4.88
N THR A 80 -12.02 4.53 -4.81
CA THR A 80 -11.57 3.72 -3.63
C THR A 80 -12.41 2.48 -3.25
N GLU A 81 -13.42 2.10 -4.02
CA GLU A 81 -14.21 0.88 -3.74
C GLU A 81 -14.09 -0.17 -4.85
N ASN A 82 -13.29 -1.22 -4.59
CA ASN A 82 -13.50 -2.64 -4.95
C ASN A 82 -12.19 -3.44 -5.00
N ILE A 83 -11.21 -3.10 -4.16
CA ILE A 83 -10.17 -4.06 -3.80
C ILE A 83 -10.86 -5.15 -2.96
N GLU A 84 -10.82 -6.42 -3.39
CA GLU A 84 -11.39 -7.51 -2.60
C GLU A 84 -10.53 -7.73 -1.35
N LEU A 85 -11.10 -7.55 -0.17
CA LEU A 85 -10.37 -7.60 1.10
C LEU A 85 -10.44 -8.99 1.74
N PHE A 86 -9.28 -9.52 2.10
CA PHE A 86 -9.08 -10.77 2.83
C PHE A 86 -8.45 -10.47 4.18
N TYR A 87 -8.93 -11.14 5.23
CA TYR A 87 -8.44 -10.92 6.59
C TYR A 87 -7.70 -12.12 7.16
N LYS A 88 -7.72 -13.25 6.43
CA LYS A 88 -7.00 -14.48 6.75
C LYS A 88 -6.33 -15.03 5.50
N VAL A 89 -5.16 -15.66 5.67
CA VAL A 89 -4.43 -16.29 4.57
C VAL A 89 -5.27 -17.39 3.91
N GLU A 90 -5.89 -18.26 4.69
CA GLU A 90 -6.72 -19.38 4.20
C GLU A 90 -7.85 -18.94 3.26
N GLU A 91 -8.48 -17.78 3.53
CA GLU A 91 -9.53 -17.21 2.69
C GLU A 91 -9.01 -16.90 1.29
N PHE A 92 -7.85 -16.26 1.22
CA PHE A 92 -7.21 -15.87 -0.03
C PHE A 92 -6.71 -17.09 -0.82
N VAL A 93 -6.00 -18.01 -0.16
CA VAL A 93 -5.38 -19.19 -0.81
C VAL A 93 -6.45 -20.12 -1.42
N SER A 94 -7.69 -20.08 -0.93
CA SER A 94 -8.79 -20.92 -1.43
C SER A 94 -9.39 -20.50 -2.78
N LEU A 95 -8.96 -19.36 -3.35
CA LEU A 95 -9.61 -18.72 -4.50
C LEU A 95 -8.98 -19.08 -5.85
N PRO A 96 -9.72 -18.87 -6.97
CA PRO A 96 -9.15 -18.91 -8.31
C PRO A 96 -8.32 -17.64 -8.59
N LEU A 97 -7.12 -17.57 -8.01
CA LEU A 97 -6.25 -16.39 -7.91
C LEU A 97 -5.91 -15.69 -9.24
N GLN A 98 -5.89 -16.43 -10.35
CA GLN A 98 -5.61 -15.91 -11.69
C GLN A 98 -6.70 -14.97 -12.22
N LEU A 99 -7.90 -14.99 -11.63
CA LEU A 99 -9.03 -14.16 -12.09
C LEU A 99 -9.01 -12.75 -11.49
N TYR A 100 -8.14 -12.48 -10.52
CA TYR A 100 -8.10 -11.23 -9.78
C TYR A 100 -7.07 -10.27 -10.35
N THR A 101 -7.51 -9.03 -10.56
CA THR A 101 -6.67 -7.89 -10.92
C THR A 101 -6.39 -7.00 -9.72
N ASP A 102 -7.29 -6.98 -8.73
CA ASP A 102 -7.22 -6.08 -7.57
C ASP A 102 -7.49 -6.88 -6.29
N VAL A 103 -6.49 -6.97 -5.42
CA VAL A 103 -6.53 -7.78 -4.19
C VAL A 103 -6.07 -6.94 -3.01
N GLY A 104 -6.76 -7.10 -1.89
CA GLY A 104 -6.36 -6.52 -0.62
C GLY A 104 -6.31 -7.59 0.45
N ILE A 105 -5.22 -7.67 1.16
CA ILE A 105 -4.98 -8.62 2.23
C ILE A 105 -4.61 -7.79 3.46
N LYS A 106 -5.43 -7.88 4.51
CA LYS A 106 -5.27 -7.16 5.76
C LYS A 106 -5.20 -8.17 6.90
N LEU A 107 -4.00 -8.65 7.17
CA LEU A 107 -3.74 -9.58 8.27
C LEU A 107 -3.42 -8.79 9.53
N LYS A 108 -4.16 -9.09 10.60
CA LYS A 108 -3.95 -8.51 11.93
C LYS A 108 -3.97 -9.64 12.95
N GLY A 109 -3.00 -9.68 13.86
CA GLY A 109 -3.05 -10.57 15.01
C GLY A 109 -1.67 -11.04 15.47
N TYR A 110 -1.60 -11.47 16.73
CA TYR A 110 -0.42 -12.08 17.34
C TYR A 110 -0.21 -13.55 16.89
N ASP A 111 -1.18 -14.12 16.16
CA ASP A 111 -1.19 -15.55 15.78
C ASP A 111 -0.69 -15.81 14.35
N LEU A 112 -0.17 -14.80 13.64
CA LEU A 112 0.46 -15.03 12.33
C LEU A 112 1.87 -15.59 12.54
N GLU A 113 2.10 -16.77 11.99
CA GLU A 113 3.43 -17.39 11.95
C GLU A 113 4.12 -17.10 10.62
N ALA A 114 5.44 -17.25 10.57
CA ALA A 114 6.20 -17.10 9.32
C ALA A 114 5.70 -18.05 8.21
N GLN A 115 5.14 -19.21 8.59
CA GLN A 115 4.56 -20.18 7.65
C GLN A 115 3.32 -19.64 6.93
N ASP A 116 2.51 -18.79 7.58
CA ASP A 116 1.35 -18.16 6.94
C ASP A 116 1.79 -17.22 5.80
N LEU A 117 2.91 -16.52 6.00
CA LEU A 117 3.50 -15.67 4.97
C LEU A 117 4.12 -16.48 3.82
N LEU A 118 4.58 -17.70 4.07
CA LEU A 118 4.98 -18.63 3.01
C LEU A 118 3.78 -19.04 2.13
N GLU A 119 2.65 -19.38 2.74
CA GLU A 119 1.44 -19.71 1.98
C GLU A 119 0.92 -18.50 1.21
N LEU A 120 0.94 -17.32 1.83
CA LEU A 120 0.58 -16.06 1.18
C LEU A 120 1.49 -15.74 -0.01
N GLY A 121 2.81 -15.88 0.15
CA GLY A 121 3.78 -15.66 -0.93
C GLY A 121 3.53 -16.58 -2.13
N LYS A 122 3.25 -17.87 -1.89
CA LYS A 122 2.88 -18.83 -2.95
C LYS A 122 1.57 -18.45 -3.64
N ALA A 123 0.58 -17.98 -2.89
CA ALA A 123 -0.69 -17.53 -3.44
C ALA A 123 -0.50 -16.28 -4.31
N LEU A 124 0.21 -15.26 -3.83
CA LEU A 124 0.54 -14.07 -4.61
C LEU A 124 1.28 -14.41 -5.91
N ALA A 125 2.20 -15.38 -5.87
CA ALA A 125 2.89 -15.85 -7.07
C ALA A 125 1.96 -16.45 -8.14
N SER A 126 0.78 -16.93 -7.73
CA SER A 126 -0.24 -17.47 -8.63
C SER A 126 -1.16 -16.38 -9.21
N CYS A 127 -1.08 -15.14 -8.73
CA CYS A 127 -1.88 -14.01 -9.21
C CYS A 127 -1.27 -13.36 -10.47
N SER A 128 -1.28 -14.07 -11.60
CA SER A 128 -0.63 -13.62 -12.84
C SER A 128 -1.21 -12.32 -13.44
N ASN A 129 -2.45 -11.96 -13.09
CA ASN A 129 -3.14 -10.78 -13.62
C ASN A 129 -3.21 -9.62 -12.61
N LEU A 130 -2.49 -9.72 -11.49
CA LEU A 130 -2.56 -8.72 -10.42
C LEU A 130 -2.00 -7.37 -10.87
N GLN A 131 -2.81 -6.33 -10.76
CA GLN A 131 -2.51 -4.94 -11.08
C GLN A 131 -2.48 -4.07 -9.83
N THR A 132 -3.37 -4.34 -8.86
CA THR A 132 -3.43 -3.62 -7.58
C THR A 132 -3.31 -4.58 -6.42
N LEU A 133 -2.36 -4.31 -5.52
CA LEU A 133 -2.19 -5.05 -4.28
C LEU A 133 -2.20 -4.09 -3.09
N LEU A 134 -3.11 -4.30 -2.16
CA LEU A 134 -3.00 -3.81 -0.80
C LEU A 134 -2.56 -4.98 0.08
N LEU A 135 -1.38 -4.91 0.68
CA LEU A 135 -0.90 -5.88 1.65
C LEU A 135 -0.63 -5.16 2.96
N GLN A 136 -1.41 -5.47 3.98
CA GLN A 136 -1.23 -4.97 5.33
C GLN A 136 -1.02 -6.15 6.26
N VAL A 137 0.16 -6.20 6.88
CA VAL A 137 0.53 -7.19 7.90
C VAL A 137 1.14 -6.38 9.04
N ASN A 138 0.44 -6.20 10.16
CA ASN A 138 0.92 -5.35 11.25
C ASN A 138 0.89 -6.10 12.58
N PHE A 139 1.85 -5.80 13.46
CA PHE A 139 1.91 -6.30 14.85
C PHE A 139 2.05 -7.82 14.97
N THR A 140 2.90 -8.41 14.14
CA THR A 140 2.95 -9.88 14.00
C THR A 140 4.31 -10.50 14.31
N GLN A 141 5.34 -9.69 14.63
CA GLN A 141 6.71 -10.15 14.94
C GLN A 141 7.31 -11.10 13.88
N ILE A 142 6.87 -11.00 12.62
CA ILE A 142 7.26 -11.89 11.53
C ILE A 142 8.76 -11.90 11.22
N GLY A 143 9.47 -10.82 11.60
CA GLY A 143 10.90 -10.64 11.37
C GLY A 143 11.28 -10.70 9.90
N ASP A 144 12.58 -10.81 9.64
CA ASP A 144 13.13 -10.88 8.28
C ASP A 144 12.69 -12.13 7.52
N GLN A 145 12.57 -13.26 8.21
CA GLN A 145 12.21 -14.54 7.60
C GLN A 145 10.80 -14.51 7.01
N GLY A 146 9.83 -13.93 7.72
CA GLY A 146 8.47 -13.79 7.19
C GLY A 146 8.42 -12.89 5.94
N ILE A 147 9.21 -11.82 5.93
CA ILE A 147 9.30 -10.91 4.77
C ILE A 147 9.97 -11.58 3.56
N GLN A 148 10.96 -12.44 3.77
CA GLN A 148 11.60 -13.20 2.69
C GLN A 148 10.60 -14.05 1.90
N PHE A 149 9.56 -14.55 2.55
CA PHE A 149 8.50 -15.29 1.86
C PHE A 149 7.58 -14.41 1.01
N LEU A 150 7.38 -13.15 1.40
CA LEU A 150 6.64 -12.18 0.60
C LEU A 150 7.39 -11.77 -0.67
N ASP A 151 8.73 -11.66 -0.60
CA ASP A 151 9.59 -11.37 -1.77
C ASP A 151 9.33 -12.35 -2.93
N TYR A 152 9.28 -13.65 -2.64
CA TYR A 152 9.00 -14.68 -3.65
C TYR A 152 7.65 -14.44 -4.37
N GLY A 153 6.62 -14.06 -3.61
CA GLY A 153 5.29 -13.75 -4.16
C GLY A 153 5.28 -12.49 -5.00
N LEU A 154 5.79 -11.39 -4.43
CA LEU A 154 5.82 -10.08 -5.08
C LEU A 154 6.65 -10.10 -6.37
N SER A 155 7.79 -10.79 -6.37
CA SER A 155 8.66 -10.97 -7.53
C SER A 155 7.93 -11.54 -8.76
N SER A 156 6.83 -12.27 -8.54
CA SER A 156 6.02 -12.89 -9.59
C SER A 156 4.86 -12.00 -10.06
N CYS A 157 4.51 -10.94 -9.33
CA CYS A 157 3.45 -10.00 -9.66
C CYS A 157 3.95 -8.92 -10.65
N THR A 158 4.40 -9.32 -11.84
CA THR A 158 5.05 -8.41 -12.81
C THR A 158 4.09 -7.40 -13.44
N ASN A 159 2.78 -7.64 -13.39
CA ASN A 159 1.75 -6.74 -13.91
C ASN A 159 1.30 -5.67 -12.90
N LEU A 160 1.89 -5.65 -11.71
CA LEU A 160 1.51 -4.75 -10.64
C LEU A 160 1.81 -3.29 -11.00
N SER A 161 0.79 -2.44 -10.97
CA SER A 161 0.88 -1.00 -11.21
C SER A 161 0.62 -0.17 -9.95
N ASN A 162 -0.14 -0.71 -9.00
CA ASN A 162 -0.46 -0.08 -7.73
C ASN A 162 -0.10 -1.01 -6.58
N LEU A 163 0.79 -0.57 -5.69
CA LEU A 163 1.17 -1.32 -4.50
C LEU A 163 1.01 -0.45 -3.27
N THR A 164 0.21 -0.92 -2.32
CA THR A 164 0.20 -0.45 -0.94
C THR A 164 0.67 -1.58 -0.05
N MET A 165 1.82 -1.39 0.60
CA MET A 165 2.41 -2.36 1.51
C MET A 165 2.62 -1.72 2.88
N ILE A 166 1.96 -2.26 3.90
CA ILE A 166 2.00 -1.76 5.28
C ILE A 166 2.50 -2.90 6.17
N LEU A 167 3.68 -2.73 6.74
CA LEU A 167 4.44 -3.74 7.48
C LEU A 167 4.88 -3.23 8.86
N ASN A 168 4.05 -2.42 9.51
CA ASN A 168 4.46 -1.72 10.72
C ASN A 168 4.54 -2.66 11.91
N ASN A 169 5.52 -2.43 12.79
CA ASN A 169 5.70 -3.18 14.05
C ASN A 169 5.86 -4.69 13.81
N ASN A 170 6.81 -5.08 12.96
CA ASN A 170 7.02 -6.48 12.57
C ASN A 170 8.44 -7.00 12.85
N LEU A 171 9.29 -6.22 13.53
CA LEU A 171 10.69 -6.55 13.81
C LEU A 171 11.51 -6.79 12.53
N VAL A 172 11.18 -6.08 11.46
CA VAL A 172 11.91 -6.16 10.19
C VAL A 172 13.26 -5.46 10.33
N GLY A 173 14.33 -6.17 10.08
CA GLY A 173 15.70 -5.67 10.03
C GLY A 173 16.14 -5.30 8.60
N ASN A 174 17.44 -5.10 8.43
CA ASN A 174 18.03 -4.77 7.13
C ASN A 174 17.88 -5.91 6.10
N GLN A 175 17.84 -7.19 6.52
CA GLN A 175 17.67 -8.32 5.61
C GLN A 175 16.23 -8.41 5.08
N GLY A 176 15.22 -8.14 5.91
CA GLY A 176 13.85 -8.06 5.45
C GLY A 176 13.65 -6.88 4.50
N ALA A 177 14.26 -5.73 4.78
CA ALA A 177 14.27 -4.59 3.84
C ALA A 177 14.95 -4.95 2.50
N TYR A 178 16.04 -5.72 2.53
CA TYR A 178 16.67 -6.26 1.33
C TYR A 178 15.70 -7.16 0.53
N SER A 179 14.99 -8.06 1.18
CA SER A 179 13.97 -8.91 0.55
C SER A 179 12.83 -8.11 -0.08
N ILE A 180 12.30 -7.08 0.60
CA ILE A 180 11.30 -6.16 0.02
C ILE A 180 11.87 -5.51 -1.25
N SER A 181 13.10 -4.98 -1.16
CA SER A 181 13.78 -4.35 -2.29
C SER A 181 13.95 -5.30 -3.48
N SER A 182 14.37 -6.54 -3.22
CA SER A 182 14.53 -7.58 -4.25
C SER A 182 13.24 -7.80 -5.04
N GLY A 183 12.12 -7.93 -4.33
CA GLY A 183 10.80 -8.16 -4.92
C GLY A 183 10.30 -6.96 -5.70
N LEU A 184 10.39 -5.76 -5.12
CA LEU A 184 9.99 -4.51 -5.77
C LEU A 184 10.72 -4.30 -7.11
N LYS A 185 12.02 -4.61 -7.18
CA LYS A 185 12.83 -4.50 -8.41
C LYS A 185 12.33 -5.37 -9.57
N LYS A 186 11.43 -6.34 -9.33
CA LYS A 186 10.80 -7.15 -10.37
C LYS A 186 9.46 -6.59 -10.85
N CYS A 187 8.83 -5.72 -10.06
CA CYS A 187 7.53 -5.11 -10.36
C CYS A 187 7.68 -3.80 -11.17
N LEU A 188 8.29 -3.88 -12.36
CA LEU A 188 8.68 -2.71 -13.17
C LEU A 188 7.51 -1.84 -13.67
N ASN A 189 6.27 -2.33 -13.56
CA ASN A 189 5.06 -1.61 -13.98
C ASN A 189 4.47 -0.73 -12.86
N ILE A 190 5.03 -0.71 -11.66
CA ILE A 190 4.54 0.10 -10.54
C ILE A 190 4.59 1.58 -10.92
N GLN A 191 3.44 2.23 -10.81
CA GLN A 191 3.24 3.68 -10.99
C GLN A 191 2.95 4.38 -9.66
N ASN A 192 2.28 3.68 -8.74
CA ASN A 192 1.91 4.18 -7.43
C ASN A 192 2.40 3.20 -6.36
N LEU A 193 3.33 3.65 -5.51
CA LEU A 193 3.88 2.88 -4.40
C LEU A 193 3.61 3.61 -3.08
N MET A 194 2.87 2.96 -2.20
CA MET A 194 2.79 3.31 -0.79
C MET A 194 3.48 2.20 0.00
N LEU A 195 4.62 2.51 0.61
CA LEU A 195 5.36 1.59 1.47
C LEU A 195 5.44 2.18 2.87
N ASN A 196 4.79 1.51 3.81
CA ASN A 196 4.88 1.83 5.23
C ASN A 196 5.60 0.69 5.95
N ILE A 197 6.78 1.00 6.46
CA ILE A 197 7.66 0.09 7.19
C ILE A 197 7.98 0.67 8.57
N GLY A 198 7.11 1.53 9.11
CA GLY A 198 7.31 2.21 10.39
C GLY A 198 7.46 1.26 11.59
N SER A 199 8.16 1.70 12.63
CA SER A 199 8.38 0.93 13.86
C SER A 199 9.03 -0.43 13.61
N ASN A 200 10.15 -0.43 12.88
CA ASN A 200 10.97 -1.60 12.60
C ASN A 200 12.45 -1.29 12.92
N GLN A 201 13.40 -2.08 12.45
CA GLN A 201 14.83 -1.95 12.77
C GLN A 201 15.70 -2.01 11.50
N ILE A 202 15.20 -1.43 10.40
CA ILE A 202 15.87 -1.56 9.08
C ILE A 202 17.23 -0.82 9.03
N GLY A 203 17.38 0.26 9.80
CA GLY A 203 18.59 1.08 9.86
C GLY A 203 19.03 1.69 8.51
N ASP A 204 20.24 2.22 8.49
CA ASP A 204 20.82 2.89 7.31
C ASP A 204 20.90 1.97 6.08
N GLN A 205 21.31 0.71 6.27
CA GLN A 205 21.41 -0.25 5.17
C GLN A 205 20.04 -0.64 4.62
N GLY A 206 19.05 -0.83 5.50
CA GLY A 206 17.71 -1.22 5.07
C GLY A 206 17.04 -0.13 4.24
N ILE A 207 17.12 1.13 4.67
CA ILE A 207 16.56 2.24 3.88
C ILE A 207 17.30 2.45 2.56
N GLN A 208 18.62 2.20 2.52
CA GLN A 208 19.39 2.20 1.27
C GLN A 208 18.88 1.14 0.28
N TYR A 209 18.57 -0.08 0.75
CA TYR A 209 17.99 -1.11 -0.11
C TYR A 209 16.64 -0.68 -0.68
N ILE A 210 15.76 -0.13 0.17
CA ILE A 210 14.46 0.40 -0.26
C ILE A 210 14.64 1.52 -1.29
N GLY A 211 15.55 2.48 -1.05
CA GLY A 211 15.89 3.53 -2.01
C GLY A 211 16.34 2.97 -3.36
N SER A 212 17.23 1.97 -3.36
CA SER A 212 17.70 1.32 -4.58
C SER A 212 16.59 0.58 -5.34
N ALA A 213 15.57 0.07 -4.64
CA ALA A 213 14.41 -0.53 -5.30
C ALA A 213 13.52 0.53 -5.96
N ILE A 214 13.28 1.64 -5.27
CA ILE A 214 12.53 2.79 -5.80
C ILE A 214 13.19 3.34 -7.07
N GLU A 215 14.51 3.53 -7.04
CA GLU A 215 15.32 3.96 -8.21
C GLU A 215 15.14 3.04 -9.42
N ALA A 216 14.94 1.74 -9.19
CA ALA A 216 14.79 0.75 -10.25
C ALA A 216 13.37 0.67 -10.84
N LEU A 217 12.39 1.45 -10.34
CA LEU A 217 11.02 1.47 -10.83
C LEU A 217 10.84 2.56 -11.90
N PRO A 218 10.90 2.22 -13.20
CA PRO A 218 10.99 3.23 -14.26
C PRO A 218 9.70 4.04 -14.43
N ASN A 219 8.56 3.51 -14.01
CA ASN A 219 7.25 4.12 -14.19
C ASN A 219 6.70 4.78 -12.91
N LEU A 220 7.48 4.79 -11.83
CA LEU A 220 7.02 5.29 -10.54
C LEU A 220 6.79 6.80 -10.62
N SER A 221 5.54 7.20 -10.38
CA SER A 221 5.10 8.60 -10.45
C SER A 221 4.62 9.11 -9.10
N GLN A 222 4.04 8.23 -8.27
CA GLN A 222 3.60 8.56 -6.91
C GLN A 222 4.28 7.64 -5.92
N LEU A 223 5.00 8.24 -4.98
CA LEU A 223 5.66 7.53 -3.89
C LEU A 223 5.19 8.08 -2.55
N GLU A 224 4.70 7.20 -1.69
CA GLU A 224 4.58 7.43 -0.26
C GLU A 224 5.46 6.44 0.49
N LEU A 225 6.50 6.94 1.15
CA LEU A 225 7.42 6.15 1.96
C LEU A 225 7.34 6.60 3.42
N GLN A 226 6.79 5.74 4.27
CA GLN A 226 6.75 5.93 5.72
C GLN A 226 7.74 4.97 6.37
N SER A 227 8.77 5.54 6.99
CA SER A 227 9.89 4.80 7.60
C SER A 227 10.22 5.33 8.99
N ASP A 228 9.19 5.79 9.71
CA ASP A 228 9.30 6.31 11.07
C ASP A 228 9.83 5.22 12.02
N LEU A 229 10.51 5.59 13.11
CA LEU A 229 10.97 4.63 14.14
C LEU A 229 11.75 3.44 13.57
N ASN A 230 12.83 3.70 12.82
CA ASN A 230 13.58 2.66 12.09
C ASN A 230 15.10 2.68 12.32
N LEU A 231 15.57 3.47 13.29
CA LEU A 231 16.99 3.63 13.61
C LEU A 231 17.83 4.17 12.43
N ILE A 232 17.19 4.86 11.48
CA ILE A 232 17.86 5.52 10.35
C ILE A 232 18.65 6.72 10.88
N ARG A 233 19.87 6.90 10.40
CA ARG A 233 20.75 8.02 10.73
C ARG A 233 20.99 8.88 9.49
N LYS A 234 21.80 9.93 9.64
CA LYS A 234 22.29 10.79 8.55
C LYS A 234 22.66 10.02 7.29
N LYS A 235 23.45 8.96 7.41
CA LYS A 235 23.91 8.17 6.26
C LYS A 235 22.73 7.59 5.47
N GLY A 236 21.77 6.95 6.14
CA GLY A 236 20.59 6.39 5.47
C GLY A 236 19.75 7.44 4.76
N VAL A 237 19.64 8.65 5.32
CA VAL A 237 18.94 9.78 4.67
C VAL A 237 19.65 10.22 3.39
N VAL A 238 20.97 10.37 3.43
CA VAL A 238 21.79 10.75 2.26
C VAL A 238 21.72 9.67 1.17
N ASP A 239 21.82 8.40 1.55
CA ASP A 239 21.74 7.27 0.63
C ASP A 239 20.34 7.21 -0.02
N LEU A 240 19.27 7.39 0.76
CA LEU A 240 17.90 7.47 0.26
C LEU A 240 17.72 8.64 -0.71
N GLY A 241 18.21 9.83 -0.35
CA GLY A 241 18.18 11.02 -1.22
C GLY A 241 18.87 10.77 -2.55
N THR A 242 20.05 10.17 -2.52
CA THR A 242 20.81 9.81 -3.72
C THR A 242 19.99 8.93 -4.67
N CYS A 243 19.34 7.88 -4.15
CA CYS A 243 18.46 7.02 -4.94
C CYS A 243 17.20 7.75 -5.46
N LEU A 244 16.54 8.55 -4.62
CA LEU A 244 15.37 9.33 -5.02
C LEU A 244 15.70 10.35 -6.11
N SER A 245 16.91 10.91 -6.11
CA SER A 245 17.38 11.84 -7.15
C SER A 245 17.44 11.21 -8.55
N ASN A 246 17.48 9.88 -8.64
CA ASN A 246 17.45 9.13 -9.89
C ASN A 246 16.02 8.70 -10.29
N SER A 247 15.03 8.91 -9.42
CA SER A 247 13.61 8.60 -9.68
C SER A 247 12.94 9.75 -10.45
N ILE A 248 13.41 9.99 -11.67
CA ILE A 248 13.11 11.21 -12.44
C ILE A 248 11.63 11.40 -12.83
N ASN A 249 10.83 10.33 -12.78
CA ASN A 249 9.42 10.34 -13.16
C ASN A 249 8.45 10.64 -12.00
N LEU A 250 8.96 10.86 -10.78
CA LEU A 250 8.14 11.22 -9.63
C LEU A 250 7.45 12.58 -9.85
N ASN A 251 6.12 12.58 -9.70
CA ASN A 251 5.28 13.77 -9.64
C ASN A 251 4.83 14.12 -8.22
N SER A 252 4.78 13.10 -7.35
CA SER A 252 4.31 13.22 -5.98
C SER A 252 5.18 12.36 -5.08
N LEU A 253 5.75 13.00 -4.06
CA LEU A 253 6.56 12.34 -3.04
C LEU A 253 6.03 12.71 -1.65
N LYS A 254 5.67 11.69 -0.88
CA LYS A 254 5.43 11.79 0.56
C LYS A 254 6.48 10.97 1.29
N LEU A 255 7.29 11.61 2.12
CA LEU A 255 8.37 10.95 2.85
C LEU A 255 8.25 11.26 4.35
N SER A 256 8.14 10.20 5.15
CA SER A 256 8.13 10.29 6.61
C SER A 256 9.30 9.52 7.21
N LEU A 257 10.08 10.23 8.03
CA LEU A 257 11.28 9.77 8.72
C LEU A 257 11.26 10.18 10.21
N ILE A 258 10.08 10.35 10.80
CA ILE A 258 9.88 10.76 12.21
C ILE A 258 10.49 9.72 13.16
N ASP A 259 10.99 10.15 14.31
CA ASP A 259 11.52 9.27 15.37
C ASP A 259 12.61 8.31 14.88
N ASN A 260 13.42 8.80 13.94
CA ASN A 260 14.70 8.22 13.57
C ASN A 260 15.84 8.98 14.26
N LYS A 261 17.08 8.54 14.04
CA LYS A 261 18.29 9.10 14.66
C LYS A 261 18.92 10.16 13.74
N ILE A 262 18.11 11.12 13.30
CA ILE A 262 18.45 12.13 12.29
C ILE A 262 18.65 13.48 13.00
N LEU A 263 19.69 14.24 12.63
CA LEU A 263 19.95 15.60 13.13
C LEU A 263 19.41 16.65 12.14
N LEU A 264 19.16 17.87 12.62
CA LEU A 264 18.52 18.96 11.85
C LEU A 264 19.20 19.31 10.52
N SER A 265 20.51 19.08 10.39
CA SER A 265 21.28 19.37 9.16
C SER A 265 21.27 18.24 8.12
N ASP A 266 20.54 17.16 8.38
CA ASP A 266 20.53 15.98 7.51
C ASP A 266 19.51 16.06 6.35
N PRO A 267 18.29 16.63 6.53
CA PRO A 267 17.31 16.75 5.44
C PRO A 267 17.70 17.71 4.30
N SER A 268 18.65 18.64 4.50
CA SER A 268 19.13 19.52 3.42
C SER A 268 19.66 18.73 2.21
N SER A 269 20.29 17.57 2.48
CA SER A 269 20.74 16.64 1.46
C SER A 269 19.61 16.06 0.60
N LEU A 270 18.40 15.93 1.15
CA LEU A 270 17.21 15.53 0.40
C LEU A 270 16.73 16.66 -0.52
N GLY A 271 16.81 17.92 -0.08
CA GLY A 271 16.44 19.06 -0.91
C GLY A 271 17.22 19.08 -2.23
N PHE A 272 18.54 18.92 -2.17
CA PHE A 272 19.38 18.84 -3.37
C PHE A 272 19.06 17.62 -4.25
N SER A 273 18.58 16.54 -3.65
CA SER A 273 18.19 15.34 -4.38
C SER A 273 16.99 15.60 -5.29
N PHE A 274 16.03 16.40 -4.82
CA PHE A 274 14.78 16.68 -5.55
C PHE A 274 14.92 17.71 -6.68
N LEU A 275 16.02 18.47 -6.72
CA LEU A 275 16.37 19.30 -7.89
C LEU A 275 16.50 18.46 -9.18
N LYS A 276 16.78 17.16 -9.06
CA LYS A 276 16.90 16.23 -10.19
C LYS A 276 15.58 15.54 -10.57
N CYS A 277 14.47 15.86 -9.91
CA CYS A 277 13.15 15.31 -10.20
C CYS A 277 12.32 16.35 -10.99
N PRO A 278 12.44 16.39 -12.35
CA PRO A 278 11.88 17.48 -13.15
C PRO A 278 10.35 17.52 -13.13
N TYR A 279 9.67 16.44 -12.78
CA TYR A 279 8.21 16.37 -12.77
C TYR A 279 7.59 16.52 -11.37
N LEU A 280 8.41 16.71 -10.32
CA LEU A 280 7.92 16.75 -8.95
C LEU A 280 7.07 18.00 -8.72
N GLN A 281 5.78 17.79 -8.45
CA GLN A 281 4.78 18.83 -8.21
C GLN A 281 4.32 18.89 -6.75
N THR A 282 4.29 17.74 -6.08
CA THR A 282 3.88 17.66 -4.67
C THR A 282 4.99 17.00 -3.86
N LEU A 283 5.42 17.67 -2.80
CA LEU A 283 6.41 17.17 -1.85
C LEU A 283 5.86 17.33 -0.42
N GLU A 284 5.66 16.21 0.26
CA GLU A 284 5.30 16.17 1.68
C GLU A 284 6.44 15.51 2.44
N LEU A 285 6.97 16.22 3.43
CA LEU A 285 8.15 15.84 4.19
C LEU A 285 7.82 15.85 5.68
N LYS A 286 8.09 14.73 6.36
CA LYS A 286 7.89 14.59 7.79
C LYS A 286 9.15 14.14 8.50
N PHE A 287 9.60 14.92 9.47
CA PHE A 287 10.85 14.68 10.22
C PHE A 287 10.68 14.98 11.71
N GLN A 288 11.55 14.42 12.55
CA GLN A 288 11.67 14.86 13.94
C GLN A 288 12.82 15.86 14.07
N VAL A 289 12.63 16.87 14.92
CA VAL A 289 13.63 17.88 15.28
C VAL A 289 13.97 17.72 16.76
N GLU A 290 15.19 17.27 17.08
CA GLU A 290 15.69 17.25 18.47
C GLU A 290 15.95 18.67 18.96
N SER A 291 15.49 18.95 20.19
CA SER A 291 15.01 20.27 20.61
C SER A 291 15.97 21.09 21.48
N GLU A 292 17.28 20.85 21.44
CA GLU A 292 18.12 21.51 22.45
C GLU A 292 18.64 22.91 22.11
N ASN A 293 18.68 23.39 20.86
CA ASN A 293 19.33 24.71 20.61
C ASN A 293 18.86 25.59 19.41
N TYR A 294 17.82 25.24 18.65
CA TYR A 294 17.68 25.80 17.29
C TYR A 294 16.41 26.60 16.96
N VAL A 295 15.59 26.96 17.96
CA VAL A 295 14.61 28.03 17.76
C VAL A 295 15.18 29.33 18.34
N ILE A 296 16.15 29.92 17.63
CA ILE A 296 16.57 31.30 17.87
C ILE A 296 15.68 32.18 16.99
N GLY A 297 14.48 32.51 17.47
CA GLY A 297 13.49 33.26 16.71
C GLY A 297 12.65 32.40 15.75
N ASN A 298 11.71 33.03 15.04
CA ASN A 298 10.76 32.35 14.13
C ASN A 298 11.40 31.80 12.83
N GLN A 299 12.72 31.64 12.79
CA GLN A 299 13.43 31.05 11.66
C GLN A 299 13.74 29.60 11.98
N ILE A 300 13.24 28.71 11.14
CA ILE A 300 13.66 27.32 11.13
C ILE A 300 14.86 27.27 10.19
N ASP A 301 16.06 27.07 10.73
CA ASP A 301 17.33 26.94 9.98
C ASP A 301 17.31 25.83 8.89
N LEU A 302 16.25 25.00 8.84
CA LEU A 302 15.98 24.05 7.75
C LEU A 302 15.83 24.72 6.38
N LEU A 303 15.54 26.02 6.35
CA LEU A 303 15.41 26.82 5.13
C LEU A 303 16.56 27.83 4.92
N ASP A 304 17.36 28.12 5.95
CA ASP A 304 18.42 29.16 5.89
C ASP A 304 19.78 28.62 5.38
N GLN A 305 19.93 27.30 5.20
CA GLN A 305 21.12 26.72 4.55
C GLN A 305 20.75 26.04 3.24
N ASP A 306 20.79 26.86 2.19
CA ASP A 306 20.62 26.55 0.77
C ASP A 306 19.17 26.27 0.35
N ASP A 307 18.64 27.14 -0.53
CA ASP A 307 17.31 27.17 -1.16
C ASP A 307 16.87 25.88 -1.90
N ALA A 308 17.40 24.70 -1.57
CA ALA A 308 17.30 23.46 -2.32
C ALA A 308 15.85 22.97 -2.50
N PHE A 309 14.99 23.14 -1.48
CA PHE A 309 13.56 22.80 -1.59
C PHE A 309 12.76 23.85 -2.38
N ILE A 310 13.13 25.14 -2.27
CA ILE A 310 12.47 26.26 -2.97
C ILE A 310 12.82 26.25 -4.46
N ASN A 311 14.04 25.82 -4.81
CA ASN A 311 14.54 25.77 -6.19
C ASN A 311 14.10 24.53 -6.98
N CYS A 312 13.18 23.72 -6.46
CA CYS A 312 12.61 22.61 -7.21
C CYS A 312 11.73 23.16 -8.36
N PRO A 313 12.10 22.94 -9.64
CA PRO A 313 11.66 23.78 -10.77
C PRO A 313 10.16 23.71 -11.07
N ASN A 314 9.47 22.65 -10.65
CA ASN A 314 8.05 22.43 -10.91
C ASN A 314 7.23 22.15 -9.65
N LEU A 315 7.81 22.40 -8.47
CA LEU A 315 7.15 22.14 -7.22
C LEU A 315 5.98 23.12 -7.04
N LEU A 316 4.78 22.59 -6.84
CA LEU A 316 3.56 23.37 -6.62
C LEU A 316 3.22 23.42 -5.13
N ASN A 317 3.34 22.27 -4.46
CA ASN A 317 2.96 22.09 -3.06
C ASN A 317 4.13 21.53 -2.26
N LEU A 318 4.52 22.22 -1.20
CA LEU A 318 5.48 21.75 -0.20
C LEU A 318 4.81 21.73 1.16
N GLU A 319 4.65 20.55 1.73
CA GLU A 319 4.23 20.37 3.12
C GLU A 319 5.44 19.87 3.93
N PHE A 320 5.82 20.60 4.96
CA PHE A 320 6.87 20.21 5.89
C PHE A 320 6.28 20.11 7.29
N LYS A 321 6.22 18.90 7.81
CA LYS A 321 5.70 18.61 9.16
C LYS A 321 6.84 18.14 10.04
N PHE A 322 7.02 18.78 11.19
CA PHE A 322 8.05 18.35 12.12
C PHE A 322 7.55 18.20 13.55
N MET A 323 8.18 17.27 14.27
CA MET A 323 7.96 17.03 15.70
C MET A 323 8.99 17.80 16.53
N GLN A 324 8.53 18.68 17.42
CA GLN A 324 9.35 19.39 18.41
C GLN A 324 8.70 19.27 19.79
N ASN A 325 9.43 18.76 20.79
CA ASN A 325 8.94 18.65 22.18
C ASN A 325 7.54 17.99 22.30
N GLU A 326 7.31 16.89 21.57
CA GLU A 326 6.02 16.18 21.47
C GLU A 326 4.89 16.92 20.72
N TYR A 327 5.15 18.10 20.16
CA TYR A 327 4.21 18.86 19.34
C TYR A 327 4.54 18.74 17.85
N PHE A 328 3.50 18.61 17.03
CA PHE A 328 3.63 18.73 15.59
C PHE A 328 3.50 20.18 15.15
N VAL A 329 4.49 20.65 14.39
CA VAL A 329 4.44 21.92 13.66
C VAL A 329 4.30 21.62 12.18
N LEU A 330 3.47 22.42 11.50
CA LEU A 330 3.15 22.27 10.10
C LEU A 330 3.51 23.55 9.36
N LEU A 331 4.27 23.39 8.28
CA LEU A 331 4.58 24.42 7.31
C LEU A 331 3.96 23.97 5.98
N GLU A 332 3.05 24.76 5.44
CA GLU A 332 2.38 24.48 4.17
C GLU A 332 2.64 25.60 3.18
N LEU A 333 3.25 25.27 2.05
CA LEU A 333 3.45 26.17 0.93
C LEU A 333 2.68 25.63 -0.28
N TYR A 334 1.80 26.46 -0.82
CA TYR A 334 0.96 26.12 -1.97
C TYR A 334 1.20 27.12 -3.10
N ASN A 335 1.12 26.64 -4.35
CA ASN A 335 1.28 27.43 -5.56
C ASN A 335 2.61 28.21 -5.60
N LEU A 336 3.74 27.54 -5.31
CA LEU A 336 5.09 28.15 -5.30
C LEU A 336 5.47 28.83 -6.63
N GLN A 337 4.88 28.42 -7.76
CA GLN A 337 5.06 29.10 -9.06
C GLN A 337 4.51 30.54 -9.10
N PHE A 338 3.72 30.97 -8.11
CA PHE A 338 3.01 32.25 -8.12
C PHE A 338 3.38 33.20 -6.95
N PHE A 339 4.16 32.79 -5.94
CA PHE A 339 4.46 33.66 -4.78
C PHE A 339 5.81 33.42 -4.09
N ASN A 340 6.45 34.54 -3.72
CA ASN A 340 7.62 34.66 -2.83
C ASN A 340 7.25 34.60 -1.32
N GLN A 341 6.23 33.83 -0.88
CA GLN A 341 5.76 33.94 0.52
C GLN A 341 5.57 32.59 1.24
N LEU A 342 6.26 32.48 2.38
CA LEU A 342 6.09 31.44 3.40
C LEU A 342 4.84 31.73 4.26
N ILE A 343 3.91 30.77 4.36
CA ILE A 343 2.78 30.84 5.30
C ILE A 343 3.00 29.80 6.39
N PHE A 344 3.26 30.25 7.61
CA PHE A 344 3.36 29.39 8.80
C PHE A 344 1.96 29.12 9.37
N ILE A 345 1.58 27.85 9.51
CA ILE A 345 0.32 27.44 10.15
C ILE A 345 0.64 26.50 11.32
N SER A 346 0.88 27.07 12.51
CA SER A 346 0.99 26.25 13.72
C SER A 346 -0.40 25.89 14.25
N HIS A 347 -0.65 24.59 14.44
CA HIS A 347 -1.89 24.07 15.01
C HIS A 347 -1.77 23.89 16.54
N GLN A 348 -1.49 24.97 17.28
CA GLN A 348 -1.94 25.20 18.66
C GLN A 348 -1.52 26.61 19.13
N ALA A 349 -2.37 27.23 19.95
CA ALA A 349 -2.40 28.66 20.25
C ALA A 349 -1.08 29.25 20.79
N TYR A 350 -0.82 30.50 20.40
CA TYR A 350 0.35 31.35 20.69
C TYR A 350 1.62 31.03 19.90
N PHE A 351 1.69 31.50 18.66
CA PHE A 351 2.55 32.64 18.30
C PHE A 351 2.07 33.21 16.96
N LYS A 352 1.52 34.41 17.02
CA LYS A 352 1.18 35.22 15.86
C LYS A 352 2.50 35.81 15.35
N THR A 353 3.05 35.32 14.25
CA THR A 353 4.04 36.12 13.53
C THR A 353 3.88 35.98 12.03
N ILE A 354 3.04 36.86 11.51
CA ILE A 354 3.09 37.34 10.13
C ILE A 354 4.38 38.17 10.03
N PHE A 355 5.38 37.71 9.27
CA PHE A 355 6.43 38.59 8.77
C PHE A 355 6.13 38.92 7.31
N LEU A 356 5.46 40.06 7.13
CA LEU A 356 5.56 40.86 5.91
C LEU A 356 6.87 41.64 6.02
N PHE A 357 7.89 41.29 5.25
CA PHE A 357 8.99 42.22 4.97
C PHE A 357 9.00 42.54 3.47
N PHE A 358 8.56 43.75 3.17
CA PHE A 358 8.95 44.49 1.97
C PHE A 358 10.37 45.03 2.20
N GLN A 359 11.21 44.94 1.16
CA GLN A 359 11.89 46.12 0.62
C GLN A 359 12.04 45.97 -0.90
#